data_AF-A0A7S2F6N9-F1
#
_entry.id   AF-A0A7S2F6N9-F1
#
_cell.length_a   1.000
_cell.length_b   1.000
_cell.length_c   1.000
_cell.angle_alpha   90.00
_cell.angle_beta   90.00
_cell.angle_gamma   90.00
#
_symmetry.space_group_name_H-M   'P 1'
#
loop_
_entity.id
_entity.type
_entity.pdbx_description
1 polymer ?
#
loop_
_entity_poly.entity_id
_entity_poly.type
_entity_poly.pdbx_seq_one_letter_code
_entity_poly.pdbx_strand_id
1 'polypeptide(L)'
;VLGHDADLFFPVSVPTKVMGLPPVKTVSCGANHMMATVNSGDCYSWGDNRFGQLGLVESPNVYSVAKPRRIHALSSVAVTDVACGALHSLALTLGGDVYSWGRSQFGR
;
A
#
# COMPACT_ATOMS: atom_id res chain seq x y z
N VAL A 1 3.94 -4.75 10.36
CA VAL A 1 2.57 -5.31 10.47
C VAL A 1 2.20 -5.92 9.14
N LEU A 2 1.97 -7.23 9.07
CA LEU A 2 1.98 -7.99 7.81
C LEU A 2 0.59 -8.23 7.17
N GLY A 3 -0.46 -7.51 7.56
CA GLY A 3 -1.75 -7.63 6.86
C GLY A 3 -2.62 -8.83 7.26
N HIS A 4 -2.14 -9.70 8.15
CA HIS A 4 -2.92 -10.83 8.67
C HIS A 4 -3.75 -10.43 9.90
N ASP A 5 -4.75 -11.25 10.24
CA ASP A 5 -5.82 -10.99 11.20
C ASP A 5 -5.40 -10.82 12.67
N ALA A 6 -4.11 -10.72 12.94
CA ALA A 6 -3.58 -10.79 14.28
C ALA A 6 -2.67 -9.58 14.53
N ASP A 7 -3.07 -8.73 15.49
CA ASP A 7 -2.28 -7.69 16.16
C ASP A 7 -1.10 -8.30 16.94
N LEU A 8 -0.39 -9.25 16.33
CA LEU A 8 0.73 -9.92 16.95
C LEU A 8 1.98 -9.09 16.64
N PHE A 9 2.52 -8.50 17.70
CA PHE A 9 3.90 -8.01 17.76
C PHE A 9 4.95 -9.14 17.60
N PHE A 10 4.51 -10.35 17.25
CA PHE A 10 5.34 -11.53 17.08
C PHE A 10 5.57 -11.82 15.60
N PRO A 11 6.77 -12.29 15.24
CA PRO A 11 7.07 -12.68 13.87
C PRO A 11 6.14 -13.81 13.41
N VAL A 12 5.52 -13.63 12.26
CA VAL A 12 4.83 -14.73 11.57
C VAL A 12 5.89 -15.52 10.82
N SER A 13 6.22 -16.69 11.34
CA SER A 13 7.27 -17.58 10.82
C SER A 13 6.81 -18.52 9.72
N VAL A 14 5.51 -18.53 9.40
CA VAL A 14 4.92 -19.38 8.37
C VAL A 14 4.16 -18.54 7.34
N PRO A 15 4.20 -18.88 6.04
CA PRO A 15 3.42 -18.18 5.02
C PRO A 15 1.94 -18.11 5.42
N THR A 16 1.44 -16.89 5.61
CA THR A 16 0.07 -16.64 6.07
C THR A 16 -0.66 -15.79 5.05
N LYS A 17 -1.87 -16.20 4.69
CA LYS A 17 -2.70 -15.46 3.74
C LYS A 17 -3.07 -14.09 4.32
N VAL A 18 -2.80 -13.04 3.55
CA VAL A 18 -3.30 -11.69 3.83
C VAL A 18 -4.79 -11.66 3.52
N MET A 19 -5.60 -11.36 4.54
CA MET A 19 -7.06 -11.30 4.40
C MET A 19 -7.51 -9.88 4.01
N GLY A 20 -8.68 -9.77 3.39
CA GLY A 20 -9.26 -8.46 3.02
C GLY A 20 -8.82 -7.89 1.67
N LEU A 21 -8.02 -8.62 0.90
CA LEU A 21 -7.70 -8.28 -0.49
C LEU A 21 -8.61 -9.04 -1.48
N PRO A 22 -9.17 -8.35 -2.49
CA PRO A 22 -9.68 -9.00 -3.70
C PRO A 22 -8.57 -9.75 -4.47
N PRO A 23 -8.88 -10.46 -5.58
CA PRO A 23 -7.88 -11.11 -6.43
C PRO A 23 -6.77 -10.13 -6.86
N VAL A 24 -5.59 -10.35 -6.30
CA VAL A 24 -4.43 -9.47 -6.45
C VAL A 24 -3.77 -9.72 -7.81
N LYS A 25 -3.40 -8.63 -8.47
CA LYS A 25 -2.67 -8.62 -9.74
C LYS A 25 -1.17 -8.46 -9.50
N THR A 26 -0.76 -7.41 -8.78
CA THR A 26 0.65 -7.18 -8.41
C THR A 26 0.76 -6.71 -6.95
N VAL A 27 1.93 -6.93 -6.36
CA VAL A 27 2.28 -6.52 -5.00
C VAL A 27 3.64 -5.86 -4.98
N SER A 28 3.85 -4.95 -4.04
CA SER A 28 5.15 -4.37 -3.76
C SER A 28 5.35 -4.18 -2.26
N CYS A 29 6.58 -4.31 -1.81
CA CYS A 29 6.96 -4.19 -0.40
C CYS A 29 8.07 -3.15 -0.27
N GLY A 30 7.84 -2.14 0.57
CA GLY A 30 8.84 -1.18 0.99
C GLY A 30 9.52 -1.62 2.28
N ALA A 31 10.14 -0.68 3.00
CA ALA A 31 10.84 -1.00 4.24
C ALA A 31 9.90 -1.52 5.35
N ASN A 32 8.73 -0.89 5.51
CA ASN A 32 7.75 -1.23 6.54
C ASN A 32 6.29 -1.09 6.07
N HIS A 33 6.06 -0.93 4.77
CA HIS A 33 4.74 -0.80 4.18
C HIS A 33 4.63 -1.66 2.92
N MET A 34 3.41 -2.02 2.58
CA MET A 34 3.09 -2.87 1.45
C MET A 34 1.98 -2.23 0.63
N MET A 35 2.01 -2.53 -0.66
CA MET A 35 0.96 -2.19 -1.60
C MET A 35 0.56 -3.39 -2.43
N ALA A 36 -0.70 -3.41 -2.84
CA ALA A 36 -1.21 -4.34 -3.82
C ALA A 36 -2.16 -3.61 -4.77
N THR A 37 -2.11 -3.96 -6.05
CA THR A 37 -3.18 -3.64 -7.00
C THR A 37 -3.93 -4.91 -7.36
N VAL A 38 -5.24 -4.80 -7.51
CA VAL A 38 -6.13 -5.93 -7.83
C VAL A 38 -6.59 -5.86 -9.28
N ASN A 39 -7.21 -6.93 -9.76
CA ASN A 39 -7.64 -7.02 -11.17
C ASN A 39 -8.62 -5.91 -11.62
N SER A 40 -9.35 -5.26 -10.69
CA SER A 40 -10.20 -4.10 -11.00
C SER A 40 -9.43 -2.81 -11.24
N GLY A 41 -8.13 -2.77 -10.94
CA GLY A 41 -7.30 -1.57 -10.97
C GLY A 41 -7.27 -0.79 -9.66
N ASP A 42 -7.99 -1.23 -8.63
CA ASP A 42 -7.94 -0.63 -7.31
C ASP A 42 -6.61 -0.91 -6.61
N CYS A 43 -6.17 0.04 -5.78
CA CYS A 43 -4.98 -0.08 -4.96
C CYS A 43 -5.31 -0.21 -3.47
N TYR A 44 -4.52 -1.02 -2.78
CA TYR A 44 -4.58 -1.25 -1.35
C TYR A 44 -3.20 -1.07 -0.75
N SER A 45 -3.13 -0.52 0.47
CA SER A 45 -1.89 -0.33 1.22
C SER A 45 -2.08 -0.67 2.70
N TRP A 46 -1.01 -1.14 3.34
CA TRP A 46 -0.95 -1.40 4.78
C TRP A 46 0.49 -1.37 5.30
N GLY A 47 0.66 -1.31 6.62
CA GLY A 47 1.94 -1.20 7.30
C GLY A 47 2.17 0.19 7.89
N ASP A 48 3.42 0.64 7.88
CA ASP A 48 3.85 1.93 8.41
C ASP A 48 3.36 3.11 7.55
N ASN A 49 2.91 4.18 8.21
CA ASN A 49 2.39 5.39 7.57
C ASN A 49 2.95 6.69 8.18
N ARG A 50 4.06 6.62 8.92
CA ARG A 50 4.66 7.80 9.58
C ARG A 50 4.98 8.98 8.65
N PHE A 51 5.09 8.74 7.34
CA PHE A 51 5.35 9.75 6.33
C PHE A 51 4.25 9.82 5.26
N GLY A 52 3.07 9.26 5.52
CA GLY A 52 1.97 9.26 4.55
C GLY A 52 2.13 8.29 3.39
N GLN A 53 3.09 7.36 3.45
CA GLN A 53 3.39 6.42 2.36
C GLN A 53 2.24 5.43 2.03
N LEU A 54 1.19 5.35 2.85
CA LEU A 54 0.00 4.57 2.54
C LEU A 54 -1.01 5.30 1.64
N GLY A 55 -0.93 6.63 1.50
CA GLY A 55 -1.85 7.40 0.64
C GLY A 55 -3.29 7.50 1.17
N LEU A 56 -3.51 7.24 2.47
CA LEU A 56 -4.83 7.24 3.12
C LEU A 56 -5.20 8.63 3.65
N VAL A 57 -5.53 9.53 2.72
CA VAL A 57 -5.81 10.96 2.98
C VAL A 57 -7.01 11.20 3.90
N GLU A 58 -7.94 10.25 3.96
CA GLU A 58 -9.14 10.32 4.80
C GLU A 58 -8.86 10.10 6.30
N SER A 59 -7.61 9.79 6.68
CA SER A 59 -7.24 9.47 8.04
C SER A 59 -5.95 10.19 8.48
N PRO A 60 -5.98 11.53 8.66
CA PRO A 60 -4.77 12.36 8.79
C PRO A 60 -3.91 12.13 10.04
N ASN A 61 -4.28 11.21 10.94
CA ASN A 61 -3.50 10.87 12.13
C ASN A 61 -3.23 9.36 12.26
N VAL A 62 -3.33 8.61 11.16
CA VAL A 62 -3.04 7.19 11.15
C VAL A 62 -1.58 6.96 10.80
N TYR A 63 -0.78 6.57 11.79
CA TYR A 63 0.66 6.32 11.63
C TYR A 63 1.00 4.88 11.24
N SER A 64 0.04 3.96 11.35
CA SER A 64 0.17 2.60 10.84
C SER A 64 -1.19 1.97 10.61
N VAL A 65 -1.25 1.01 9.69
CA VAL A 65 -2.44 0.25 9.35
C VAL A 65 -2.10 -1.23 9.34
N ALA A 66 -2.83 -2.02 10.13
CA ALA A 66 -2.50 -3.43 10.25
C ALA A 66 -2.97 -4.28 9.05
N LYS A 67 -4.09 -3.90 8.44
CA LYS A 67 -4.77 -4.67 7.38
C LYS A 67 -4.87 -3.86 6.08
N PRO A 68 -4.91 -4.51 4.91
CA PRO A 68 -5.07 -3.82 3.63
C PRO A 68 -6.23 -2.82 3.66
N ARG A 69 -5.94 -1.56 3.32
CA ARG A 69 -6.94 -0.50 3.14
C ARG A 69 -6.88 0.03 1.72
N ARG A 70 -8.03 0.27 1.12
CA ARG A 70 -8.13 0.83 -0.23
C ARG A 70 -7.64 2.27 -0.24
N ILE A 71 -6.83 2.63 -1.24
CA ILE A 71 -6.35 3.99 -1.48
C ILE A 71 -7.42 4.73 -2.29
N HIS A 72 -8.37 5.35 -1.59
CA HIS A 72 -9.51 5.99 -2.25
C HIS A 72 -9.12 7.12 -3.21
N ALA A 73 -7.99 7.79 -2.97
CA ALA A 73 -7.46 8.84 -3.83
C ALA A 73 -7.15 8.36 -5.27
N LEU A 74 -6.98 7.05 -5.51
CA LEU A 74 -6.73 6.48 -6.83
C LEU A 74 -7.97 5.84 -7.46
N SER A 75 -9.17 5.98 -6.86
CA SER A 75 -10.38 5.29 -7.34
C SER A 75 -10.84 5.72 -8.74
N SER A 76 -10.40 6.88 -9.23
CA SER A 76 -10.73 7.41 -10.55
C SER A 76 -9.77 6.95 -11.66
N VAL A 77 -8.71 6.20 -11.32
CA VAL A 77 -7.70 5.73 -12.27
C VAL A 77 -7.53 4.21 -12.15
N ALA A 78 -7.32 3.56 -13.29
CA ALA A 78 -7.04 2.12 -13.31
C ALA A 78 -5.54 1.90 -13.11
N VAL A 79 -5.13 1.43 -11.92
CA VAL A 79 -3.73 1.11 -11.64
C VAL A 79 -3.36 -0.26 -12.23
N THR A 80 -2.21 -0.33 -12.88
CA THR A 80 -1.71 -1.54 -13.52
C THR A 80 -0.53 -2.15 -12.80
N ASP A 81 0.27 -1.34 -12.10
CA ASP A 81 1.39 -1.78 -11.30
C ASP A 81 1.71 -0.82 -10.16
N VAL A 82 2.42 -1.31 -9.14
CA VAL A 82 2.78 -0.56 -7.92
C VAL A 82 4.22 -0.80 -7.52
N ALA A 83 4.88 0.22 -6.97
CA ALA A 83 6.24 0.11 -6.45
C ALA A 83 6.38 0.82 -5.10
N CYS A 84 6.99 0.16 -4.13
CA CYS A 84 7.28 0.71 -2.82
C CYS A 84 8.77 0.96 -2.65
N GLY A 85 9.14 2.22 -2.37
CA GLY A 85 10.46 2.58 -1.89
C GLY A 85 10.60 2.37 -0.38
N ALA A 86 11.68 2.89 0.22
CA ALA A 86 11.86 2.79 1.67
C ALA A 86 10.73 3.50 2.45
N LEU A 87 10.38 4.72 2.03
CA LEU A 87 9.45 5.61 2.72
C LEU A 87 8.46 6.31 1.76
N HIS A 88 8.39 5.87 0.51
CA HIS A 88 7.52 6.42 -0.52
C HIS A 88 6.95 5.30 -1.38
N SER A 89 5.93 5.64 -2.17
CA SER A 89 5.11 4.73 -2.95
C SER A 89 4.87 5.31 -4.34
N LEU A 90 4.73 4.43 -5.32
CA LEU A 90 4.37 4.76 -6.69
C LEU A 90 3.26 3.85 -7.21
N ALA A 91 2.44 4.39 -8.11
CA ALA A 91 1.46 3.64 -8.90
C ALA A 91 1.53 4.05 -10.37
N LEU A 92 1.54 3.06 -11.26
CA LEU A 92 1.45 3.22 -12.71
C LEU A 92 0.01 2.96 -13.16
N THR A 93 -0.58 3.88 -13.92
CA THR A 93 -1.93 3.68 -14.47
C THR A 93 -1.93 2.96 -15.81
N LEU A 94 -3.09 2.48 -16.22
CA LEU A 94 -3.31 1.94 -17.57
C LEU A 94 -3.06 2.99 -18.66
N GLY A 95 -3.27 4.28 -18.36
CA GLY A 95 -2.99 5.40 -19.25
C GLY A 95 -1.51 5.75 -19.37
N GLY A 96 -0.64 5.15 -18.55
CA GLY A 96 0.79 5.45 -18.51
C GLY A 96 1.18 6.56 -17.53
N ASP A 97 0.23 7.12 -16.77
CA ASP A 97 0.51 8.11 -15.74
C ASP A 97 1.15 7.46 -14.51
N VAL A 98 2.06 8.20 -13.87
CA VAL A 98 2.73 7.76 -12.63
C VAL A 98 2.34 8.71 -11.50
N TYR A 99 1.87 8.12 -10.40
CA TYR A 99 1.58 8.81 -9.16
C TYR A 99 2.66 8.45 -8.14
N SER A 100 3.14 9.43 -7.35
CA SER A 100 4.03 9.19 -6.21
C SER A 100 3.53 9.88 -4.94
N TRP A 101 3.79 9.27 -3.78
CA TRP A 101 3.47 9.85 -2.47
C TRP A 101 4.36 9.27 -1.35
N GLY A 102 4.36 9.92 -0.18
CA GLY A 102 5.17 9.55 0.97
C GLY A 102 6.33 10.51 1.22
N ARG A 103 7.39 10.06 1.92
CA ARG A 103 8.54 10.90 2.25
C ARG A 103 9.41 11.13 1.02
N SER A 104 9.46 12.38 0.56
CA SER A 104 10.45 12.82 -0.41
C SER A 104 11.54 13.63 0.29
N GLN A 105 12.68 13.01 0.60
CA GLN A 105 13.85 13.77 1.08
C GLN A 105 14.66 14.40 -0.07
N PHE A 106 14.30 14.18 -1.35
CA PHE A 106 15.08 14.67 -2.49
C PHE A 106 14.27 15.01 -3.75
N GLY A 107 12.98 15.39 -3.63
CA GLY A 107 12.19 15.86 -4.78
C GLY A 107 11.86 14.78 -5.82
N ARG A 108 11.73 13.53 -5.37
CA ARG A 108 11.17 12.40 -6.14
C ARG A 108 10.00 11.79 -5.37
#